data_AF-A0A1Q4H9A4-F1
#
_entry.id   AF-A0A1Q4H9A4-F1
#
_cell.length_a   1.000
_cell.length_b   1.000
_cell.length_c   1.000
_cell.angle_alpha   90.00
_cell.angle_beta   90.00
_cell.angle_gamma   90.00
#
_symmetry.space_group_name_H-M   'P 1'
#
loop_
_entity.id
_entity.type
_entity.pdbx_description
1 polymer ?
#
loop_
_entity_poly.entity_id
_entity_poly.type
_entity_poly.pdbx_seq_one_letter_code
_entity_poly.pdbx_strand_id
1 'polypeptide(L)'
;MGLKGDHEQRVQDALGYDAPAQLNEEKWARLIDDFAERIDWDRWPYLTANLMDPAGPTLRNTDRKRLADLRDWLITRVWPEGHDRLRQLLDGIRQVINDLLLILERDYEDGPIAGESVRLRRNYKDLRTWDPPEYQRLLDDYMYKMGLINDLVLELTRFSNAICDVVRQDIDGNFRFDEGALIVLNGPTMRLEMEILRPEFRPKDFPDGGHPYPGLEEFEQERFNRDVSLGERRSN
;
A
#
# COMPACT_ATOMS: atom_id res chain seq x y z
N MET A 1 25.50 11.90 -45.97
CA MET A 1 25.45 11.51 -44.54
C MET A 1 25.64 12.77 -43.73
N GLY A 2 24.63 13.14 -42.94
CA GLY A 2 24.56 14.46 -42.31
C GLY A 2 25.35 14.51 -41.00
N LEU A 3 25.94 15.67 -40.71
CA LEU A 3 26.72 16.02 -39.51
C LEU A 3 26.07 15.60 -38.17
N LYS A 4 24.75 15.38 -38.15
CA LYS A 4 24.00 14.95 -36.97
C LYS A 4 24.18 13.45 -36.66
N GLY A 5 24.22 12.59 -37.69
CA GLY A 5 24.45 11.15 -37.50
C GLY A 5 25.86 10.85 -36.98
N ASP A 6 26.86 11.57 -37.49
CA ASP A 6 28.24 11.48 -36.99
C ASP A 6 28.39 12.02 -35.56
N HIS A 7 27.54 12.97 -35.15
CA HIS A 7 27.54 13.51 -33.79
C HIS A 7 26.87 12.57 -32.80
N GLU A 8 25.71 11.99 -33.16
CA GLU A 8 25.00 10.98 -32.34
C GLU A 8 25.88 9.74 -32.14
N GLN A 9 26.54 9.26 -33.19
CA GLN A 9 27.48 8.13 -33.11
C GLN A 9 28.68 8.45 -32.19
N ARG A 10 29.25 9.66 -32.30
CA ARG A 10 30.36 10.10 -31.43
C ARG A 10 29.97 10.26 -29.97
N VAL A 11 28.74 10.68 -29.68
CA VAL A 11 28.24 10.78 -28.30
C VAL A 11 28.01 9.39 -27.72
N GLN A 12 27.48 8.44 -28.49
CA GLN A 12 27.34 7.04 -28.08
C GLN A 12 28.70 6.37 -27.80
N ASP A 13 29.67 6.55 -28.70
CA ASP A 13 31.00 5.95 -28.57
C ASP A 13 31.84 6.59 -27.45
N ALA A 14 31.66 7.89 -27.16
CA ALA A 14 32.41 8.61 -26.13
C ALA A 14 31.91 8.36 -24.70
N LEU A 15 30.67 7.91 -24.53
CA LEU A 15 30.03 7.72 -23.21
C LEU A 15 29.99 6.26 -22.75
N GLY A 16 30.47 5.29 -23.55
CA GLY A 16 30.31 3.88 -23.23
C GLY A 16 28.84 3.48 -23.18
N TYR A 17 28.05 3.95 -24.16
CA TYR A 17 26.62 3.70 -24.25
C TYR A 17 26.30 2.21 -24.30
N ASP A 18 25.75 1.69 -23.20
CA ASP A 18 25.26 0.31 -23.09
C ASP A 18 23.77 0.28 -23.46
N ALA A 19 23.48 0.02 -24.74
CA ALA A 19 22.12 -0.03 -25.25
C ALA A 19 21.23 -1.08 -24.54
N PRO A 20 21.73 -2.31 -24.24
CA PRO A 20 21.03 -3.25 -23.35
C PRO A 20 20.66 -2.68 -21.98
N ALA A 21 21.60 -2.02 -21.30
CA ALA A 21 21.33 -1.42 -19.97
C ALA A 21 20.28 -0.31 -20.08
N GLN A 22 20.40 0.58 -21.07
CA GLN A 22 19.43 1.65 -21.31
C GLN A 22 18.02 1.10 -21.57
N LEU A 23 17.89 0.06 -22.40
CA LEU A 23 16.61 -0.60 -22.67
C LEU A 23 16.02 -1.25 -21.40
N ASN A 24 16.87 -1.70 -20.48
CA ASN A 24 16.43 -2.28 -19.22
C ASN A 24 15.88 -1.21 -18.27
N GLU A 25 16.53 -0.05 -18.19
CA GLU A 25 16.01 1.11 -17.44
C GLU A 25 14.66 1.61 -17.99
N GLU A 26 14.52 1.67 -19.31
CA GLU A 26 13.26 2.04 -19.96
C GLU A 26 12.10 1.07 -19.62
N LYS A 27 12.41 -0.23 -19.48
CA LYS A 27 11.41 -1.21 -19.05
C LYS A 27 11.00 -0.99 -17.60
N TRP A 28 11.95 -0.64 -16.72
CA TRP A 28 11.65 -0.32 -15.32
C TRP A 28 10.81 0.96 -15.19
N ALA A 29 11.20 2.04 -15.89
CA ALA A 29 10.42 3.27 -15.93
C ALA A 29 8.97 3.02 -16.36
N ARG A 30 8.78 2.28 -17.47
CA ARG A 30 7.44 1.91 -17.94
C ARG A 30 6.66 1.06 -16.94
N LEU A 31 7.32 0.11 -16.26
CA LEU A 31 6.68 -0.73 -15.25
C LEU A 31 6.18 0.12 -14.07
N ILE A 32 6.97 1.11 -13.66
CA ILE A 32 6.62 2.01 -12.56
C ILE A 32 5.49 2.96 -12.94
N ASP A 33 5.48 3.48 -14.17
CA ASP A 33 4.35 4.27 -14.69
C ASP A 33 3.05 3.44 -14.68
N ASP A 34 3.10 2.22 -15.23
CA ASP A 34 1.96 1.30 -15.23
C ASP A 34 1.50 0.96 -13.80
N PHE A 35 2.44 0.80 -12.86
CA PHE A 35 2.15 0.54 -11.46
C PHE A 35 1.47 1.74 -10.79
N ALA A 36 2.01 2.94 -10.97
CA ALA A 36 1.49 4.19 -10.40
C ALA A 36 0.06 4.48 -10.88
N GLU A 37 -0.22 4.24 -12.16
CA GLU A 37 -1.57 4.34 -12.73
C GLU A 37 -2.53 3.33 -12.08
N ARG A 38 -2.09 2.08 -11.88
CA ARG A 38 -2.92 1.01 -11.32
C ARG A 38 -3.21 1.16 -9.84
N ILE A 39 -2.25 1.63 -9.05
CA ILE A 39 -2.46 1.87 -7.61
C ILE A 39 -3.28 3.14 -7.37
N ASP A 40 -3.31 4.07 -8.34
CA ASP A 40 -4.11 5.30 -8.34
C ASP A 40 -3.78 6.17 -7.12
N TRP A 41 -2.48 6.49 -6.98
CA TRP A 41 -1.97 7.29 -5.88
C TRP A 41 -2.55 8.71 -5.81
N ASP A 42 -3.05 9.25 -6.92
CA ASP A 42 -3.70 10.57 -6.91
C ASP A 42 -5.02 10.55 -6.13
N ARG A 43 -5.64 9.37 -6.00
CA ARG A 43 -6.83 9.14 -5.17
C ARG A 43 -6.51 8.46 -3.84
N TRP A 44 -5.24 8.47 -3.41
CA TRP A 44 -4.80 7.85 -2.16
C TRP A 44 -5.56 8.34 -0.92
N PRO A 45 -5.76 9.67 -0.71
CA PRO A 45 -6.50 10.15 0.45
C PRO A 45 -7.96 9.65 0.46
N TYR A 46 -8.54 9.45 -0.72
CA TYR A 46 -9.90 8.93 -0.85
C TYR A 46 -9.99 7.44 -0.48
N LEU A 47 -9.04 6.64 -0.95
CA LEU A 47 -8.96 5.22 -0.60
C LEU A 47 -8.78 5.03 0.91
N THR A 48 -7.78 5.72 1.47
CA THR A 48 -7.40 5.57 2.88
C THR A 48 -8.48 6.09 3.82
N ALA A 49 -9.15 7.20 3.51
CA ALA A 49 -10.25 7.73 4.31
C ALA A 49 -11.44 6.76 4.42
N ASN A 50 -11.80 6.02 3.37
CA ASN A 50 -12.89 5.04 3.45
C ASN A 50 -12.49 3.80 4.24
N LEU A 51 -11.27 3.30 4.04
CA LEU A 51 -10.77 2.12 4.75
C LEU A 51 -10.55 2.39 6.24
N MET A 52 -10.28 3.64 6.61
CA MET A 52 -9.99 4.05 7.98
C MET A 52 -11.13 4.84 8.62
N ASP A 53 -12.34 4.80 8.05
CA ASP A 53 -13.51 5.49 8.59
C ASP A 53 -13.79 5.02 10.03
N PRO A 54 -13.80 5.91 11.04
CA PRO A 54 -14.14 5.55 12.42
C PRO A 54 -15.54 4.97 12.58
N ALA A 55 -16.46 5.28 11.66
CA ALA A 55 -17.77 4.63 11.62
C ALA A 55 -17.64 3.16 11.18
N GLY A 56 -16.63 2.80 10.40
CA GLY A 56 -16.37 1.42 10.02
C GLY A 56 -15.70 1.34 8.65
N PRO A 57 -14.58 0.60 8.53
CA PRO A 57 -13.87 0.40 7.29
C PRO A 57 -14.79 0.01 6.13
N THR A 58 -14.78 0.83 5.09
CA THR A 58 -15.58 0.63 3.87
C THR A 58 -14.65 0.61 2.67
N LEU A 59 -14.95 -0.25 1.70
CA LEU A 59 -14.22 -0.30 0.44
C LEU A 59 -15.22 -0.29 -0.72
N ARG A 60 -15.07 0.67 -1.64
CA ARG A 60 -15.87 0.69 -2.87
C ARG A 60 -15.53 -0.53 -3.72
N ASN A 61 -16.52 -1.08 -4.39
CA ASN A 61 -16.32 -2.23 -5.28
C ASN A 61 -15.32 -1.92 -6.42
N THR A 62 -15.26 -0.67 -6.86
CA THR A 62 -14.25 -0.20 -7.83
C THR A 62 -12.84 -0.26 -7.27
N ASP A 63 -12.63 0.22 -6.04
CA ASP A 63 -11.32 0.22 -5.39
C ASP A 63 -10.91 -1.21 -5.00
N ARG A 64 -11.85 -2.03 -4.52
CA ARG A 64 -11.65 -3.47 -4.28
C ARG A 64 -11.17 -4.18 -5.53
N LYS A 65 -11.87 -3.98 -6.65
CA LYS A 65 -11.49 -4.57 -7.94
C LYS A 65 -10.11 -4.07 -8.38
N ARG A 66 -9.85 -2.77 -8.29
CA ARG A 66 -8.55 -2.18 -8.66
C ARG A 66 -7.39 -2.81 -7.87
N LEU A 67 -7.54 -2.92 -6.54
CA LEU A 67 -6.53 -3.54 -5.68
C LEU A 67 -6.33 -5.02 -6.01
N ALA A 68 -7.40 -5.78 -6.25
CA ALA A 68 -7.30 -7.18 -6.65
C ALA A 68 -6.59 -7.33 -8.02
N ASP A 69 -6.99 -6.53 -9.01
CA ASP A 69 -6.37 -6.51 -10.33
C ASP A 69 -4.89 -6.10 -10.26
N LEU A 70 -4.52 -5.16 -9.36
CA LEU A 70 -3.13 -4.77 -9.12
C LEU A 70 -2.30 -5.91 -8.49
N ARG A 71 -2.83 -6.58 -7.46
CA ARG A 71 -2.19 -7.76 -6.85
C ARG A 71 -1.91 -8.84 -7.91
N ASP A 72 -2.90 -9.13 -8.74
CA ASP A 72 -2.80 -10.15 -9.80
C ASP A 72 -1.88 -9.70 -10.95
N TRP A 73 -1.83 -8.39 -11.22
CA TRP A 73 -0.88 -7.84 -12.19
C TRP A 73 0.58 -7.96 -11.69
N LEU A 74 0.83 -7.68 -10.40
CA LEU A 74 2.17 -7.77 -9.79
C LEU A 74 2.73 -9.20 -9.81
N ILE A 75 1.91 -10.21 -9.51
CA ILE A 75 2.37 -11.61 -9.52
C ILE A 75 2.69 -12.13 -10.93
N THR A 76 2.10 -11.53 -11.97
CA THR A 76 2.28 -11.95 -13.37
C THR A 76 3.40 -11.20 -14.09
N ARG A 77 4.10 -10.26 -13.42
CA ARG A 77 5.16 -9.49 -14.06
C ARG A 77 6.37 -10.36 -14.42
N VAL A 78 6.89 -10.13 -15.62
CA VAL A 78 8.25 -10.51 -15.99
C VAL A 78 9.15 -9.35 -15.59
N TRP A 79 9.91 -9.54 -14.52
CA TRP A 79 10.78 -8.51 -13.97
C TRP A 79 12.01 -8.32 -14.85
N PRO A 80 12.34 -7.08 -15.28
CA PRO A 80 13.62 -6.80 -15.89
C PRO A 80 14.77 -7.08 -14.90
N GLU A 81 15.99 -7.21 -15.40
CA GLU A 81 17.16 -7.43 -14.52
C GLU A 81 17.45 -6.16 -13.70
N GLY A 82 18.14 -6.30 -12.57
CA GLY A 82 18.45 -5.17 -11.69
C GLY A 82 17.26 -4.69 -10.84
N HIS A 83 17.48 -3.61 -10.08
CA HIS A 83 16.48 -3.00 -9.18
C HIS A 83 15.79 -3.99 -8.23
N ASP A 84 16.54 -4.98 -7.71
CA ASP A 84 16.02 -6.02 -6.83
C ASP A 84 15.28 -5.45 -5.61
N ARG A 85 15.76 -4.31 -5.11
CA ARG A 85 15.12 -3.61 -4.01
C ARG A 85 13.72 -3.12 -4.36
N LEU A 86 13.57 -2.48 -5.53
CA LEU A 86 12.28 -2.01 -6.03
C LEU A 86 11.31 -3.18 -6.24
N ARG A 87 11.81 -4.28 -6.81
CA ARG A 87 11.05 -5.52 -6.97
C ARG A 87 10.54 -6.06 -5.64
N GLN A 88 11.38 -6.11 -4.61
CA GLN A 88 10.98 -6.54 -3.27
C GLN A 88 9.90 -5.66 -2.68
N LEU A 89 9.99 -4.34 -2.84
CA LEU A 89 8.97 -3.42 -2.34
C LEU A 89 7.63 -3.58 -3.08
N LEU A 90 7.67 -3.78 -4.39
CA LEU A 90 6.48 -4.08 -5.20
C LEU A 90 5.83 -5.42 -4.78
N ASP A 91 6.63 -6.43 -4.46
CA ASP A 91 6.10 -7.68 -3.91
C ASP A 91 5.48 -7.49 -2.51
N GLY A 92 6.09 -6.64 -1.67
CA GLY A 92 5.52 -6.28 -0.37
C GLY A 92 4.16 -5.60 -0.47
N ILE A 93 3.98 -4.67 -1.42
CA ILE A 93 2.65 -4.12 -1.74
C ILE A 93 1.66 -5.21 -2.12
N ARG A 94 2.06 -6.14 -2.98
CA ARG A 94 1.19 -7.27 -3.38
C ARG A 94 0.75 -8.07 -2.14
N GLN A 95 1.66 -8.36 -1.21
CA GLN A 95 1.36 -9.10 0.01
C GLN A 95 0.42 -8.33 0.94
N VAL A 96 0.68 -7.05 1.19
CA VAL A 96 -0.19 -6.20 2.04
C VAL A 96 -1.58 -6.06 1.43
N ILE A 97 -1.69 -5.84 0.11
CA ILE A 97 -2.98 -5.81 -0.59
C ILE A 97 -3.72 -7.12 -0.42
N ASN A 98 -3.02 -8.25 -0.59
CA ASN A 98 -3.63 -9.56 -0.44
C ASN A 98 -4.21 -9.75 0.97
N ASP A 99 -3.44 -9.45 1.99
CA ASP A 99 -3.84 -9.67 3.38
C ASP A 99 -4.98 -8.72 3.78
N LEU A 100 -4.92 -7.46 3.34
CA LEU A 100 -6.03 -6.52 3.44
C LEU A 100 -7.29 -7.14 2.81
N LEU A 101 -7.26 -7.48 1.52
CA LEU A 101 -8.43 -8.02 0.81
C LEU A 101 -8.98 -9.31 1.45
N LEU A 102 -8.13 -10.20 1.96
CA LEU A 102 -8.57 -11.43 2.64
C LEU A 102 -9.33 -11.13 3.94
N ILE A 103 -8.86 -10.17 4.74
CA ILE A 103 -9.59 -9.70 5.92
C ILE A 103 -10.94 -9.13 5.51
N LEU A 104 -10.96 -8.34 4.42
CA LEU A 104 -12.20 -7.75 3.96
C LEU A 104 -13.17 -8.83 3.46
N GLU A 105 -12.71 -9.80 2.66
CA GLU A 105 -13.58 -10.83 2.10
C GLU A 105 -14.21 -11.75 3.14
N ARG A 106 -13.49 -12.05 4.22
CA ARG A 106 -13.99 -12.95 5.28
C ARG A 106 -15.09 -12.32 6.12
N ASP A 107 -14.97 -11.03 6.44
CA ASP A 107 -15.71 -10.39 7.52
C ASP A 107 -16.59 -9.21 7.06
N TYR A 108 -16.87 -9.07 5.76
CA TYR A 108 -17.64 -7.95 5.23
C TYR A 108 -19.11 -8.27 4.97
N GLU A 109 -19.89 -7.19 4.88
CA GLU A 109 -21.28 -7.16 4.41
C GLU A 109 -21.45 -6.06 3.36
N ASP A 110 -22.62 -6.04 2.71
CA ASP A 110 -22.97 -4.94 1.80
C ASP A 110 -22.90 -3.60 2.54
N GLY A 111 -22.27 -2.62 1.89
CA GLY A 111 -22.15 -1.26 2.40
C GLY A 111 -23.50 -0.53 2.44
N PRO A 112 -23.50 0.76 2.84
CA PRO A 112 -24.72 1.57 2.91
C PRO A 112 -25.49 1.66 1.59
N ILE A 113 -24.79 1.55 0.47
CA ILE A 113 -25.37 1.49 -0.87
C ILE A 113 -25.04 0.12 -1.48
N ALA A 114 -26.07 -0.71 -1.61
CA ALA A 114 -25.94 -2.08 -2.11
C ALA A 114 -25.34 -2.09 -3.52
N GLY A 115 -24.36 -2.98 -3.74
CA GLY A 115 -23.67 -3.11 -5.02
C GLY A 115 -22.60 -2.06 -5.30
N GLU A 116 -22.46 -1.01 -4.48
CA GLU A 116 -21.42 0.02 -4.68
C GLU A 116 -20.20 -0.17 -3.78
N SER A 117 -20.41 -0.67 -2.56
CA SER A 117 -19.37 -0.82 -1.56
C SER A 117 -19.64 -2.01 -0.64
N VAL A 118 -18.59 -2.44 0.03
CA VAL A 118 -18.63 -3.41 1.13
C VAL A 118 -18.09 -2.74 2.38
N ARG A 119 -18.59 -3.13 3.56
CA ARG A 119 -18.09 -2.63 4.85
C ARG A 119 -17.80 -3.78 5.82
N LEU A 120 -16.91 -3.54 6.77
CA LEU A 120 -16.63 -4.50 7.84
C LEU A 120 -17.93 -4.78 8.62
N ARG A 121 -18.33 -6.05 8.70
CA ARG A 121 -19.56 -6.46 9.36
C ARG A 121 -19.49 -6.16 10.85
N ARG A 122 -20.55 -5.50 11.34
CA ARG A 122 -20.74 -5.24 12.77
C ARG A 122 -21.45 -6.42 13.44
N ASN A 123 -20.78 -7.58 13.47
CA ASN A 123 -21.32 -8.86 13.97
C ASN A 123 -21.99 -8.78 15.36
N TYR A 124 -21.50 -7.90 16.25
CA TYR A 124 -22.11 -7.63 17.56
C TYR A 124 -23.54 -7.08 17.48
N LYS A 125 -24.00 -6.60 16.32
CA LYS A 125 -25.38 -6.14 16.06
C LYS A 125 -26.32 -7.25 15.58
N ASP A 126 -25.80 -8.43 15.25
CA ASP A 126 -26.58 -9.56 14.73
C ASP A 126 -27.20 -10.42 15.85
N LEU A 127 -26.88 -10.13 17.11
CA LEU A 127 -27.41 -10.84 18.28
C LEU A 127 -28.93 -10.66 18.38
N ARG A 128 -29.66 -11.77 18.32
CA ARG A 128 -31.13 -11.79 18.42
C ARG A 128 -31.65 -11.58 19.84
N THR A 129 -30.82 -11.87 20.83
CA THR A 129 -31.12 -11.74 22.26
C THR A 129 -29.97 -11.03 22.93
N TRP A 130 -30.27 -10.20 23.93
CA TRP A 130 -29.24 -9.49 24.69
C TRP A 130 -28.41 -10.48 25.52
N ASP A 131 -27.15 -10.64 25.11
CA ASP A 131 -26.11 -11.43 25.77
C ASP A 131 -24.88 -10.53 25.95
N PRO A 132 -24.72 -9.85 27.11
CA PRO A 132 -23.64 -8.88 27.31
C PRO A 132 -22.24 -9.47 27.12
N PRO A 133 -21.90 -10.67 27.67
CA PRO A 133 -20.62 -11.31 27.42
C PRO A 133 -20.33 -11.54 25.93
N GLU A 134 -21.29 -12.08 25.18
CA GLU A 134 -21.09 -12.35 23.74
C GLU A 134 -21.03 -11.06 22.93
N TYR A 135 -21.85 -10.06 23.27
CA TYR A 135 -21.80 -8.74 22.66
C TYR A 135 -20.41 -8.12 22.79
N GLN A 136 -19.84 -8.13 24.00
CA GLN A 136 -18.52 -7.57 24.24
C GLN A 136 -17.44 -8.32 23.44
N ARG A 137 -17.50 -9.66 23.43
CA ARG A 137 -16.55 -10.49 22.67
C ARG A 137 -16.57 -10.16 21.16
N LEU A 138 -17.75 -9.98 20.58
CA LEU A 138 -17.92 -9.64 19.16
C LEU A 138 -17.48 -8.19 18.88
N LEU A 139 -17.76 -7.26 19.80
CA LEU A 139 -17.32 -5.87 19.69
C LEU A 139 -15.79 -5.78 19.74
N ASP A 140 -15.13 -6.50 20.64
CA ASP A 140 -13.67 -6.52 20.75
C ASP A 140 -13.01 -7.09 19.48
N ASP A 141 -13.58 -8.15 18.91
CA ASP A 141 -13.15 -8.71 17.62
C ASP A 141 -13.30 -7.70 16.47
N TYR A 142 -14.42 -6.96 16.44
CA TYR A 142 -14.64 -5.90 15.46
C TYR A 142 -13.62 -4.76 15.60
N MET A 143 -13.40 -4.26 16.81
CA MET A 143 -12.43 -3.19 17.10
C MET A 143 -11.01 -3.63 16.73
N TYR A 144 -10.65 -4.89 17.02
CA TYR A 144 -9.38 -5.48 16.63
C TYR A 144 -9.18 -5.45 15.10
N LYS A 145 -10.18 -5.91 14.34
CA LYS A 145 -10.13 -5.92 12.87
C LYS A 145 -10.04 -4.52 12.29
N MET A 146 -10.77 -3.55 12.85
CA MET A 146 -10.62 -2.14 12.45
C MET A 146 -9.19 -1.64 12.66
N GLY A 147 -8.60 -1.90 13.82
CA GLY A 147 -7.20 -1.52 14.11
C GLY A 147 -6.22 -2.18 13.15
N LEU A 148 -6.42 -3.46 12.83
CA LEU A 148 -5.59 -4.18 11.86
C LEU A 148 -5.70 -3.61 10.44
N ILE A 149 -6.91 -3.29 9.98
CA ILE A 149 -7.12 -2.66 8.68
C ILE A 149 -6.42 -1.29 8.63
N ASN A 150 -6.55 -0.48 9.69
CA ASN A 150 -5.86 0.81 9.77
C ASN A 150 -4.34 0.63 9.65
N ASP A 151 -3.76 -0.30 10.40
CA ASP A 151 -2.31 -0.54 10.36
C ASP A 151 -1.83 -1.11 9.01
N LEU A 152 -2.64 -1.95 8.34
CA LEU A 152 -2.34 -2.42 6.98
C LEU A 152 -2.40 -1.28 5.95
N VAL A 153 -3.31 -0.31 6.11
CA VAL A 153 -3.36 0.89 5.25
C VAL A 153 -2.12 1.76 5.46
N LEU A 154 -1.68 1.92 6.71
CA LEU A 154 -0.40 2.59 7.00
C LEU A 154 0.76 1.84 6.36
N GLU A 155 0.79 0.51 6.46
CA GLU A 155 1.84 -0.32 5.87
C GLU A 155 1.88 -0.21 4.34
N LEU A 156 0.72 -0.22 3.69
CA LEU A 156 0.60 -0.01 2.25
C LEU A 156 1.12 1.38 1.84
N THR A 157 0.90 2.39 2.68
CA THR A 157 1.44 3.73 2.49
C THR A 157 2.97 3.75 2.65
N ARG A 158 3.53 3.05 3.65
CA ARG A 158 5.00 2.94 3.83
C ARG A 158 5.68 2.35 2.62
N PHE A 159 5.14 1.24 2.10
CA PHE A 159 5.67 0.63 0.88
C PHE A 159 5.58 1.58 -0.31
N SER A 160 4.44 2.26 -0.47
CA SER A 160 4.26 3.20 -1.58
C SER A 160 5.28 4.35 -1.51
N ASN A 161 5.52 4.91 -0.32
CA ASN A 161 6.55 5.92 -0.10
C ASN A 161 7.97 5.38 -0.37
N ALA A 162 8.29 4.18 0.11
CA ALA A 162 9.60 3.57 -0.13
C ALA A 162 9.85 3.28 -1.62
N ILE A 163 8.82 2.92 -2.38
CA ILE A 163 8.90 2.76 -3.84
C ILE A 163 9.20 4.10 -4.48
N CYS A 164 8.47 5.16 -4.14
CA CYS A 164 8.75 6.50 -4.65
C CYS A 164 10.19 6.93 -4.39
N ASP A 165 10.72 6.64 -3.20
CA ASP A 165 12.09 7.00 -2.85
C ASP A 165 13.13 6.22 -3.66
N VAL A 166 12.94 4.92 -3.85
CA VAL A 166 13.84 4.09 -4.68
C VAL A 166 13.76 4.52 -6.16
N VAL A 167 12.57 4.79 -6.67
CA VAL A 167 12.39 5.27 -8.05
C VAL A 167 13.10 6.61 -8.27
N ARG A 168 13.01 7.54 -7.30
CA ARG A 168 13.74 8.82 -7.36
C ARG A 168 15.25 8.65 -7.32
N GLN A 169 15.75 7.64 -6.62
CA GLN A 169 17.19 7.39 -6.49
C GLN A 169 17.75 6.72 -7.74
N ASP A 170 17.04 5.73 -8.27
CA ASP A 170 17.62 4.77 -9.20
C ASP A 170 17.11 4.91 -10.64
N ILE A 171 15.94 5.54 -10.87
CA ILE A 171 15.27 5.57 -12.18
C ILE A 171 14.99 7.01 -12.67
N ASP A 172 14.19 7.78 -11.93
CA ASP A 172 13.81 9.15 -12.31
C ASP A 172 13.79 10.06 -11.08
N GLY A 173 14.81 10.92 -10.96
CA GLY A 173 14.96 11.88 -9.87
C GLY A 173 13.81 12.90 -9.71
N ASN A 174 12.98 13.09 -10.73
CA ASN A 174 11.81 13.97 -10.67
C ASN A 174 10.49 13.22 -10.43
N PHE A 175 10.54 11.91 -10.21
CA PHE A 175 9.34 11.10 -10.03
C PHE A 175 8.49 11.63 -8.88
N ARG A 176 7.28 12.08 -9.21
CA ARG A 176 6.32 12.70 -8.30
C ARG A 176 6.93 13.81 -7.43
N PHE A 177 7.72 14.70 -8.04
CA PHE A 177 8.39 15.79 -7.34
C PHE A 177 7.38 16.80 -6.74
N ASP A 178 6.34 17.15 -7.50
CA ASP A 178 5.35 18.14 -7.08
C ASP A 178 4.38 17.59 -6.02
N GLU A 179 4.01 16.31 -6.10
CA GLU A 179 3.09 15.67 -5.16
C GLU A 179 3.78 15.28 -3.85
N GLY A 180 5.08 14.98 -3.87
CA GLY A 180 5.85 14.63 -2.69
C GLY A 180 5.55 13.22 -2.15
N ALA A 181 5.44 13.09 -0.82
CA ALA A 181 5.16 11.80 -0.16
C ALA A 181 3.66 11.60 0.02
N LEU A 182 3.23 10.33 -0.01
CA LEU A 182 1.85 9.96 0.29
C LEU A 182 1.60 10.10 1.79
N ILE A 183 0.40 10.62 2.09
CA ILE A 183 -0.08 10.87 3.45
C ILE A 183 -1.39 10.13 3.71
N VAL A 184 -1.69 9.92 4.98
CA VAL A 184 -2.95 9.39 5.48
C VAL A 184 -3.58 10.45 6.37
N LEU A 185 -4.86 10.73 6.15
CA LEU A 185 -5.65 11.60 7.03
C LEU A 185 -6.32 10.73 8.10
N ASN A 186 -5.90 10.87 9.34
CA ASN A 186 -6.48 10.18 10.49
C ASN A 186 -7.40 11.12 11.26
N GLY A 187 -8.63 10.68 11.55
CA GLY A 187 -9.53 11.40 12.42
C GLY A 187 -11.00 11.38 11.98
N PRO A 188 -11.89 12.10 12.70
CA PRO A 188 -11.55 12.94 13.86
C PRO A 188 -11.02 12.12 15.05
N THR A 189 -9.95 12.59 15.69
CA THR A 189 -9.43 11.97 16.92
C THR A 189 -10.40 12.22 18.08
N MET A 190 -10.13 11.64 19.25
CA MET A 190 -10.89 11.94 20.49
C MET A 190 -10.85 13.43 20.88
N ARG A 191 -9.93 14.22 20.31
CA ARG A 191 -9.84 15.68 20.46
C ARG A 191 -10.58 16.46 19.37
N LEU A 192 -11.28 15.76 18.47
CA LEU A 192 -11.95 16.32 17.29
C LEU A 192 -10.98 16.98 16.30
N GLU A 193 -9.74 16.50 16.26
CA GLU A 193 -8.69 16.98 15.37
C GLU A 193 -8.49 16.01 14.20
N MET A 194 -8.04 16.54 13.06
CA MET A 194 -7.55 15.74 11.95
C MET A 194 -6.03 15.71 12.01
N GLU A 195 -5.45 14.51 11.98
CA GLU A 195 -4.01 14.30 11.94
C GLU A 195 -3.58 13.92 10.53
N ILE A 196 -2.46 14.50 10.09
CA ILE A 196 -1.80 14.12 8.85
C ILE A 196 -0.65 13.19 9.23
N LEU A 197 -0.73 11.94 8.78
CA LEU A 197 0.29 10.93 9.00
C LEU A 197 1.08 10.76 7.69
N ARG A 198 2.41 10.68 7.80
CA ARG A 198 3.31 10.32 6.69
C ARG A 198 4.05 9.04 7.08
N PRO A 199 3.43 7.86 6.90
CA PRO A 199 4.05 6.60 7.28
C PRO A 199 5.27 6.31 6.42
N GLU A 200 6.39 5.98 7.07
CA GLU A 200 7.63 5.61 6.40
C GLU A 200 8.30 4.40 7.05
N PHE A 201 9.00 3.61 6.24
CA PHE A 201 9.93 2.62 6.78
C PHE A 201 11.19 3.29 7.31
N ARG A 202 11.63 2.85 8.48
CA ARG A 202 12.91 3.19 9.09
C ARG A 202 13.94 2.10 8.74
N PRO A 203 15.26 2.37 8.85
CA PRO A 203 16.28 1.36 8.57
C PRO A 203 16.10 0.06 9.36
N LYS A 204 15.63 0.15 10.61
CA LYS A 204 15.34 -1.01 11.48
C LYS A 204 14.19 -1.90 10.98
N ASP A 205 13.34 -1.40 10.09
CA ASP A 205 12.19 -2.12 9.55
C ASP A 205 12.60 -3.12 8.46
N PHE A 206 13.87 -3.11 8.04
CA PHE A 206 14.44 -4.04 7.06
C PHE A 206 15.45 -4.97 7.75
N PRO A 207 15.00 -6.09 8.35
CA PRO A 207 15.90 -7.03 9.02
C PRO A 207 16.93 -7.56 8.01
N ASP A 208 18.21 -7.41 8.34
CA ASP A 208 19.35 -7.74 7.48
C ASP A 208 19.31 -7.13 6.06
N GLY A 209 18.63 -5.97 5.91
CA GLY A 209 18.41 -5.33 4.62
C GLY A 209 17.36 -6.02 3.72
N GLY A 210 16.62 -6.99 4.27
CA GLY A 210 15.64 -7.82 3.58
C GLY A 210 14.27 -7.15 3.37
N HIS A 211 13.23 -7.98 3.30
CA HIS A 211 11.85 -7.58 3.06
C HIS A 211 11.18 -7.08 4.36
N PRO A 212 10.54 -5.90 4.39
CA PRO A 212 10.07 -5.31 5.64
C PRO A 212 8.74 -5.89 6.15
N TYR A 213 7.99 -6.58 5.29
CA TYR A 213 6.70 -7.17 5.65
C TYR A 213 6.83 -8.69 5.80
N PRO A 214 6.66 -9.22 7.02
CA PRO A 214 6.88 -10.64 7.29
C PRO A 214 5.66 -11.52 6.95
N GLY A 215 4.54 -10.92 6.54
CA GLY A 215 3.24 -11.58 6.40
C GLY A 215 2.32 -11.27 7.58
N LEU A 216 1.02 -11.52 7.41
CA LEU A 216 -0.02 -11.05 8.33
C LEU A 216 0.19 -11.49 9.79
N GLU A 217 0.52 -12.76 10.03
CA GLU A 217 0.64 -13.31 11.40
C GLU A 217 1.71 -12.60 12.22
N GLU A 218 2.89 -12.38 11.64
CA GLU A 218 4.00 -11.68 12.30
C GLU A 218 3.77 -10.17 12.30
N PHE A 219 3.20 -9.61 11.23
CA PHE A 219 2.82 -8.20 11.17
C PHE A 219 1.84 -7.80 12.28
N GLU A 220 0.87 -8.66 12.63
CA GLU A 220 -0.06 -8.43 13.75
C GLU A 220 0.68 -8.15 15.08
N GLN A 221 1.86 -8.75 15.27
CA GLN A 221 2.69 -8.56 16.47
C GLN A 221 3.63 -7.35 16.33
N GLU A 222 4.19 -7.14 15.14
CA GLU A 222 5.25 -6.15 14.90
C GLU A 222 4.74 -4.77 14.51
N ARG A 223 3.49 -4.62 14.07
CA ARG A 223 2.92 -3.34 13.60
C ARG A 223 3.09 -2.18 14.59
N PHE A 224 3.15 -2.48 15.88
CA PHE A 224 3.36 -1.49 16.95
C PHE A 224 4.80 -0.97 17.07
N ASN A 225 5.76 -1.61 16.38
CA ASN A 225 7.16 -1.20 16.34
C ASN A 225 7.43 -0.19 15.21
N ARG A 226 6.46 0.00 14.31
CA ARG A 226 6.51 0.98 13.22
C ARG A 226 6.55 2.40 13.74
N ASP A 227 6.84 3.34 12.85
CA ASP A 227 6.85 4.77 13.15
C ASP A 227 5.50 5.30 13.66
N VAL A 228 4.40 4.75 13.13
CA VAL A 228 3.02 5.05 13.49
C VAL A 228 2.19 3.76 13.49
N SER A 229 1.32 3.58 14.48
CA SER A 229 0.30 2.53 14.50
C SER A 229 -0.96 3.09 15.15
N LEU A 230 -2.12 2.65 14.66
CA LEU A 230 -3.44 3.10 15.10
C LEU A 230 -4.25 1.99 15.75
N GLY A 231 -3.92 0.73 15.51
CA GLY A 231 -4.53 -0.40 16.20
C GLY A 231 -4.07 -0.50 17.66
N GLU A 232 -4.85 -1.24 18.46
CA GLU A 232 -4.46 -1.59 19.83
C GLU A 232 -3.89 -3.02 19.89
N ARG A 233 -3.01 -3.26 20.89
CA ARG A 233 -2.55 -4.61 21.22
C ARG A 233 -3.68 -5.38 21.88
N ARG A 234 -3.90 -6.63 21.49
CA ARG A 234 -4.75 -7.52 22.28
C ARG A 234 -4.10 -7.68 23.67
N SER A 235 -4.86 -7.36 24.70
CA SER A 235 -4.47 -7.69 26.07
C SER A 235 -4.67 -9.19 26.24
N ASN A 236 -3.58 -9.93 26.52
CA ASN A 236 -3.65 -11.34 26.88
C ASN A 236 -4.34 -11.53 28.24
#